data_AF-C7TYY0-F1
#
_entry.id   AF-C7TYY0-F1
#
_cell.length_a   1.000
_cell.length_b   1.000
_cell.length_c   1.000
_cell.angle_alpha   90.00
_cell.angle_beta   90.00
_cell.angle_gamma   90.00
#
_symmetry.space_group_name_H-M   'P 1'
#
loop_
_entity.id
_entity.type
_entity.pdbx_description
1 polymer ?
#
loop_
_entity_poly.entity_id
_entity_poly.type
_entity_poly.pdbx_seq_one_letter_code
_entity_poly.pdbx_strand_id
1 'polypeptide(L)'
;MECLRSESNKVCDNQPTNLIMSPGSKTVISKQTRACENLHQDCNHKHKGDRYCKGSCNPALLRNLSTAIQNWKLRDKPLSHKIAPTTECVLKNIEKRIIHGSVEKIPLDCQACGGGLAYPKETKFIFHYQVRKLDEDCTVIDDTRKYGKTMELYSGKEFQLEFWEQCLGTMLPGEVSSFVVPAERLASFPAVNKKLRDYMLNKKDHSVKHCCGLMSLQEQGGLGYSDLDELMMKPEPLEFIFDLVKVEIPGTGRKDTWIMTPEEKFATVPVLREEGNQLYSHGEYNKAAICYSEALGILDQLILREKPGEPEWIELDKSRIPLFVNLAQCQFKEKNYYAAIQNTTEALSRDPTNIKALYRRSKAYIETWDLDLATEDLRKLAICRPDMKKTVENELNMIESKRVDQEIKERQKLAGKLCTRPKLVPESNSH
;
A
#
# COMPACT_ATOMS: atom_id res chain seq x y z
N MET A 1 10.99 -23.45 -48.73
CA MET A 1 9.91 -24.45 -48.62
C MET A 1 9.02 -23.96 -47.49
N GLU A 2 7.96 -23.22 -47.85
CA GLU A 2 6.56 -23.71 -47.93
C GLU A 2 5.86 -23.50 -46.57
N CYS A 3 4.86 -22.62 -46.38
CA CYS A 3 3.62 -22.23 -47.10
C CYS A 3 2.35 -22.92 -46.56
N LEU A 4 1.22 -22.21 -46.71
CA LEU A 4 -0.19 -22.46 -46.27
C LEU A 4 -0.51 -21.85 -44.90
N ARG A 5 -1.31 -20.78 -44.71
CA ARG A 5 -2.53 -20.18 -45.34
C ARG A 5 -3.87 -20.90 -45.12
N SER A 6 -4.70 -20.29 -44.27
CA SER A 6 -6.16 -20.06 -44.41
C SER A 6 -6.55 -18.98 -43.36
N GLU A 7 -7.09 -17.80 -43.73
CA GLU A 7 -8.52 -17.49 -43.98
C GLU A 7 -9.43 -17.63 -42.74
N SER A 8 -10.35 -16.74 -42.32
CA SER A 8 -10.64 -15.29 -42.47
C SER A 8 -12.14 -15.09 -42.19
N ASN A 9 -12.54 -14.14 -41.32
CA ASN A 9 -13.84 -13.42 -41.31
C ASN A 9 -13.79 -12.33 -40.21
N LYS A 10 -13.96 -11.03 -40.52
CA LYS A 10 -15.22 -10.21 -40.47
C LYS A 10 -15.83 -10.14 -39.05
N VAL A 11 -16.27 -9.01 -38.48
CA VAL A 11 -16.87 -7.74 -38.96
C VAL A 11 -16.40 -6.60 -37.99
N CYS A 12 -16.15 -5.34 -38.37
CA CYS A 12 -17.13 -4.23 -38.40
C CYS A 12 -16.59 -2.99 -39.14
N ASP A 13 -17.49 -2.32 -39.87
CA ASP A 13 -17.25 -1.14 -40.70
C ASP A 13 -17.33 0.21 -39.94
N ASN A 14 -17.08 1.28 -40.70
CA ASN A 14 -17.51 2.69 -40.49
C ASN A 14 -16.60 3.63 -39.68
N GLN A 15 -15.53 4.09 -40.34
CA GLN A 15 -15.28 5.54 -40.49
C GLN A 15 -16.21 6.10 -41.59
N PRO A 16 -16.66 7.37 -41.57
CA PRO A 16 -15.82 8.56 -41.80
C PRO A 16 -16.18 9.76 -40.86
N THR A 17 -15.61 10.97 -40.92
CA THR A 17 -14.92 11.69 -42.02
C THR A 17 -13.96 12.75 -41.47
N ASN A 18 -12.99 13.16 -42.29
CA ASN A 18 -12.03 14.23 -41.99
C ASN A 18 -12.67 15.63 -41.83
N LEU A 19 -12.02 16.50 -41.06
CA LEU A 19 -12.05 17.95 -41.29
C LEU A 19 -10.62 18.50 -41.32
N ILE A 20 -10.18 18.89 -42.52
CA ILE A 20 -8.97 19.66 -42.79
C ILE A 20 -9.37 21.14 -42.76
N MET A 21 -8.72 21.98 -41.95
CA MET A 21 -8.67 23.43 -42.18
C MET A 21 -7.33 24.03 -41.77
N SER A 22 -6.75 24.80 -42.69
CA SER A 22 -5.58 25.67 -42.49
C SER A 22 -6.05 27.16 -42.43
N PRO A 23 -5.19 28.21 -42.48
CA PRO A 23 -5.11 29.12 -41.33
C PRO A 23 -5.45 30.60 -41.61
N GLY A 24 -5.58 31.38 -40.52
CA GLY A 24 -5.67 32.86 -40.51
C GLY A 24 -6.89 33.39 -39.73
N SER A 25 -6.97 34.63 -39.28
CA SER A 25 -5.93 35.64 -39.03
C SER A 25 -6.51 36.84 -38.21
N LYS A 26 -5.65 37.57 -37.48
CA LYS A 26 -5.79 38.97 -37.00
C LYS A 26 -6.67 39.34 -35.76
N THR A 27 -6.05 40.23 -34.95
CA THR A 27 -6.58 41.33 -34.09
C THR A 27 -7.48 40.98 -32.88
N VAL A 28 -7.10 41.24 -31.61
CA VAL A 28 -6.69 42.48 -30.87
C VAL A 28 -7.89 43.23 -30.23
N ILE A 29 -7.66 43.80 -29.02
CA ILE A 29 -8.53 44.51 -28.04
C ILE A 29 -8.80 43.58 -26.83
N SER A 30 -8.31 43.72 -25.58
CA SER A 30 -7.79 44.76 -24.69
C SER A 30 -8.71 45.00 -23.47
N LYS A 31 -8.09 45.16 -22.28
CA LYS A 31 -8.54 45.89 -21.07
C LYS A 31 -9.32 45.18 -19.92
N GLN A 32 -8.63 45.17 -18.77
CA GLN A 32 -9.04 45.74 -17.46
C GLN A 32 -9.96 44.97 -16.46
N THR A 33 -9.30 44.38 -15.45
CA THR A 33 -9.40 44.67 -13.99
C THR A 33 -10.75 44.77 -13.23
N ARG A 34 -10.72 44.24 -11.98
CA ARG A 34 -11.70 44.33 -10.86
C ARG A 34 -12.94 43.43 -11.02
N ALA A 35 -13.58 42.91 -9.94
CA ALA A 35 -13.39 43.11 -8.49
C ALA A 35 -13.56 41.80 -7.69
N CYS A 36 -13.28 41.85 -6.38
CA CYS A 36 -13.62 40.82 -5.40
C CYS A 36 -15.09 40.96 -4.91
N GLU A 37 -15.43 40.12 -3.91
CA GLU A 37 -16.58 40.23 -2.99
C GLU A 37 -17.93 39.67 -3.47
N ASN A 38 -18.33 38.54 -2.86
CA ASN A 38 -19.50 38.49 -1.98
C ASN A 38 -19.69 37.08 -1.39
N LEU A 39 -19.79 36.97 -0.05
CA LEU A 39 -20.62 35.98 0.68
C LEU A 39 -20.36 36.10 2.20
N HIS A 40 -21.18 36.88 2.91
CA HIS A 40 -21.36 36.77 4.36
C HIS A 40 -22.67 37.42 4.82
N GLN A 41 -23.65 36.58 5.18
CA GLN A 41 -24.84 36.77 6.04
C GLN A 41 -25.66 35.46 5.89
N ASP A 42 -26.26 34.84 6.91
CA ASP A 42 -26.61 35.28 8.26
C ASP A 42 -26.27 34.23 9.35
N CYS A 43 -26.23 34.69 10.61
CA CYS A 43 -26.31 33.85 11.80
C CYS A 43 -27.60 34.18 12.57
N ASN A 44 -28.22 33.19 13.22
CA ASN A 44 -29.06 33.49 14.39
C ASN A 44 -29.08 32.35 15.42
N HIS A 45 -28.96 32.72 16.70
CA HIS A 45 -28.74 31.81 17.82
C HIS A 45 -30.04 31.31 18.47
N LYS A 46 -29.95 30.19 19.23
CA LYS A 46 -30.66 30.08 20.51
C LYS A 46 -29.92 29.17 21.51
N HIS A 47 -29.67 29.71 22.71
CA HIS A 47 -28.97 29.07 23.84
C HIS A 47 -29.94 28.51 24.90
N LYS A 48 -29.47 27.50 25.64
CA LYS A 48 -29.68 27.14 27.07
C LYS A 48 -28.79 25.89 27.29
N GLY A 49 -27.77 25.79 28.16
CA GLY A 49 -27.52 26.35 29.50
C GLY A 49 -27.72 25.24 30.55
N ASP A 50 -26.98 25.06 31.65
CA ASP A 50 -25.73 25.66 32.18
C ASP A 50 -25.29 24.78 33.41
N ARG A 51 -24.02 24.42 33.71
CA ARG A 51 -23.00 25.24 34.42
C ARG A 51 -21.63 24.52 34.63
N TYR A 52 -20.54 25.27 34.42
CA TYR A 52 -19.24 25.38 35.17
C TYR A 52 -18.45 24.15 35.71
N CYS A 53 -17.10 24.12 35.65
CA CYS A 53 -16.13 25.16 36.08
C CYS A 53 -15.00 25.56 35.08
N LYS A 54 -14.34 26.70 35.38
CA LYS A 54 -13.36 27.44 34.56
C LYS A 54 -11.90 26.97 34.74
N GLY A 55 -11.07 27.14 33.70
CA GLY A 55 -9.61 26.94 33.77
C GLY A 55 -8.81 27.48 32.56
N SER A 56 -8.67 28.80 32.45
CA SER A 56 -7.66 29.54 31.64
C SER A 56 -7.13 28.94 30.32
N CYS A 57 -7.74 29.32 29.19
CA CYS A 57 -7.00 29.40 27.92
C CYS A 57 -6.01 30.58 27.98
N ASN A 58 -4.73 30.36 27.69
CA ASN A 58 -3.72 31.43 27.64
C ASN A 58 -3.62 32.04 26.23
N PRO A 59 -4.02 33.32 26.00
CA PRO A 59 -4.03 33.93 24.67
C PRO A 59 -2.64 34.19 24.07
N ALA A 60 -1.55 33.94 24.81
CA ALA A 60 -0.19 34.14 24.34
C ALA A 60 0.29 33.04 23.35
N LEU A 61 -0.26 31.83 23.42
CA LEU A 61 0.25 30.67 22.67
C LEU A 61 -0.08 30.70 21.16
N LEU A 62 -1.19 31.34 20.75
CA LEU A 62 -1.59 31.44 19.34
C LEU A 62 -1.08 32.70 18.62
N ARG A 63 -0.35 33.60 19.31
CA ARG A 63 0.31 34.74 18.64
C ARG A 63 1.73 34.41 18.17
N ASN A 64 2.43 33.49 18.83
CA ASN A 64 3.86 33.26 18.60
C ASN A 64 4.21 32.59 17.25
N LEU A 65 3.27 31.91 16.59
CA LEU A 65 3.49 31.37 15.23
C LEU A 65 3.36 32.44 14.13
N SER A 66 2.62 33.52 14.36
CA SER A 66 2.46 34.62 13.39
C SER A 66 3.61 35.62 13.46
N THR A 67 4.06 35.97 14.68
CA THR A 67 5.13 36.96 14.87
C THR A 67 6.51 36.44 14.43
N ALA A 68 6.75 35.13 14.50
CA ALA A 68 7.98 34.51 13.98
C ALA A 68 8.15 34.71 12.47
N ILE A 69 7.06 34.70 11.70
CA ILE A 69 7.06 34.86 10.24
C ILE A 69 7.36 36.31 9.84
N GLN A 70 6.88 37.30 10.60
CA GLN A 70 7.17 38.72 10.31
C GLN A 70 8.63 39.10 10.63
N ASN A 71 9.24 38.48 11.65
CA ASN A 71 10.64 38.73 12.00
C ASN A 71 11.66 38.11 11.03
N TRP A 72 11.22 37.33 10.03
CA TRP A 72 12.10 36.70 9.04
C TRP A 72 12.43 37.61 7.84
N LYS A 73 11.76 38.76 7.69
CA LYS A 73 11.94 39.70 6.56
C LYS A 73 12.69 41.00 6.88
N LEU A 74 13.24 41.15 8.10
CA LEU A 74 13.92 42.37 8.53
C LEU A 74 15.19 42.08 9.34
N ARG A 75 16.31 41.84 8.64
CA ARG A 75 17.66 42.01 9.20
C ARG A 75 18.74 42.21 8.13
N ASP A 76 18.61 43.30 7.38
CA ASP A 76 19.74 43.85 6.62
C ASP A 76 20.81 44.43 7.56
N LYS A 77 22.05 43.97 7.35
CA LYS A 77 23.38 44.49 7.77
C LYS A 77 24.21 43.57 8.67
N PRO A 78 25.54 43.51 8.41
CA PRO A 78 26.43 42.52 9.03
C PRO A 78 26.76 42.89 10.48
N LEU A 79 26.66 41.91 11.37
CA LEU A 79 27.12 42.02 12.76
C LEU A 79 28.18 40.96 13.04
N SER A 80 29.42 41.43 13.14
CA SER A 80 30.59 40.68 13.54
C SER A 80 30.57 40.36 15.04
N HIS A 81 29.95 39.26 15.43
CA HIS A 81 30.14 38.68 16.77
C HIS A 81 30.48 37.19 16.71
N LYS A 82 31.48 36.82 17.52
CA LYS A 82 32.08 35.48 17.58
C LYS A 82 31.03 34.47 18.04
N ILE A 83 30.82 33.43 17.23
CA ILE A 83 29.99 32.28 17.58
C ILE A 83 30.90 31.23 18.25
N ALA A 84 30.49 30.73 19.43
CA ALA A 84 31.16 29.66 20.16
C ALA A 84 30.87 28.29 19.53
N PRO A 85 31.65 27.24 19.83
CA PRO A 85 32.12 26.30 18.82
C PRO A 85 31.01 25.51 18.12
N THR A 86 31.16 25.40 16.81
CA THR A 86 30.56 24.35 15.97
C THR A 86 30.85 22.98 16.58
N THR A 87 29.79 22.20 16.85
CA THR A 87 29.94 20.78 17.16
C THR A 87 30.30 20.04 15.87
N GLU A 88 31.59 19.98 15.56
CA GLU A 88 32.16 19.31 14.39
C GLU A 88 31.96 17.78 14.43
N CYS A 89 30.76 17.33 14.10
CA CYS A 89 30.58 16.01 13.49
C CYS A 89 31.00 16.12 12.01
N VAL A 90 32.30 16.05 11.73
CA VAL A 90 32.85 16.09 10.37
C VAL A 90 32.51 14.79 9.63
N LEU A 91 31.26 14.71 9.14
CA LEU A 91 30.81 13.68 8.20
C LEU A 91 31.43 13.97 6.82
N LYS A 92 32.72 13.64 6.66
CA LYS A 92 33.45 13.67 5.37
C LYS A 92 33.13 14.91 4.51
N ASN A 93 33.38 16.09 5.08
CA ASN A 93 33.17 17.43 4.52
C ASN A 93 31.71 17.93 4.43
N ILE A 94 30.79 17.39 5.25
CA ILE A 94 29.44 17.95 5.44
C ILE A 94 29.41 18.70 6.78
N GLU A 95 29.04 19.97 6.76
CA GLU A 95 28.88 20.79 7.98
C GLU A 95 27.45 20.69 8.52
N LYS A 96 27.29 20.18 9.76
CA LYS A 96 25.99 20.17 10.46
C LYS A 96 25.79 21.44 11.30
N ARG A 97 24.60 22.02 11.24
CA ARG A 97 24.14 23.11 12.10
C ARG A 97 22.74 22.82 12.64
N ILE A 98 22.62 22.62 13.95
CA ILE A 98 21.33 22.46 14.62
C ILE A 98 20.60 23.81 14.63
N ILE A 99 19.40 23.87 14.03
CA ILE A 99 18.53 25.05 14.01
C ILE A 99 17.54 24.97 15.18
N HIS A 100 16.95 23.80 15.40
CA HIS A 100 16.08 23.50 16.53
C HIS A 100 16.49 22.17 17.13
N GLY A 101 16.98 22.19 18.38
CA GLY A 101 17.31 20.97 19.10
C GLY A 101 16.04 20.26 19.59
N SER A 102 16.06 18.94 19.61
CA SER A 102 14.97 18.16 20.21
C SER A 102 14.94 18.32 21.74
N VAL A 103 13.74 18.16 22.31
CA VAL A 103 13.51 18.04 23.76
C VAL A 103 13.53 16.56 24.20
N GLU A 104 13.48 15.63 23.25
CA GLU A 104 13.51 14.19 23.53
C GLU A 104 14.91 13.71 23.91
N LYS A 105 14.97 12.74 24.82
CA LYS A 105 16.23 12.05 25.16
C LYS A 105 16.51 10.97 24.12
N ILE A 106 17.79 10.68 23.89
CA ILE A 106 18.23 9.54 23.06
C ILE A 106 17.47 8.27 23.52
N PRO A 107 16.74 7.58 22.64
CA PRO A 107 16.11 6.30 22.97
C PRO A 107 17.16 5.29 23.44
N LEU A 108 16.85 4.51 24.48
CA LEU A 108 17.76 3.52 25.06
C LEU A 108 18.32 2.55 24.00
N ASP A 109 17.48 2.13 23.06
CA ASP A 109 17.84 1.20 21.97
C ASP A 109 18.74 1.85 20.89
N CYS A 110 18.90 3.18 20.92
CA CYS A 110 19.70 3.97 19.98
C CYS A 110 20.98 4.55 20.62
N GLN A 111 21.33 4.12 21.84
CA GLN A 111 22.51 4.60 22.55
C GLN A 111 23.74 3.73 22.21
N ALA A 112 24.73 4.34 21.53
CA ALA A 112 25.99 3.68 21.24
C ALA A 112 26.79 3.39 22.51
N CYS A 113 27.65 2.36 22.49
CA CYS A 113 28.52 1.98 23.61
C CYS A 113 29.46 3.11 24.11
N GLY A 114 29.66 4.18 23.30
CA GLY A 114 30.40 5.39 23.67
C GLY A 114 29.55 6.60 24.08
N GLY A 115 28.24 6.42 24.33
CA GLY A 115 27.32 7.49 24.74
C GLY A 115 26.80 8.40 23.61
N GLY A 116 27.15 8.11 22.35
CA GLY A 116 26.62 8.79 21.17
C GLY A 116 25.28 8.22 20.68
N LEU A 117 24.68 8.88 19.70
CA LEU A 117 23.50 8.40 18.99
C LEU A 117 23.91 7.41 17.88
N ALA A 118 23.33 6.22 17.86
CA ALA A 118 23.50 5.24 16.79
C ALA A 118 22.20 4.46 16.60
N TYR A 119 21.48 4.76 15.50
CA TYR A 119 20.29 4.00 15.13
C TYR A 119 20.68 2.61 14.60
N PRO A 120 19.92 1.55 14.93
CA PRO A 120 20.12 0.24 14.33
C PRO A 120 19.85 0.26 12.81
N LYS A 121 20.39 -0.74 12.10
CA LYS A 121 20.09 -0.93 10.67
C LYS A 121 18.60 -1.18 10.45
N GLU A 122 18.05 -0.75 9.32
CA GLU A 122 16.63 -0.81 8.98
C GLU A 122 15.70 0.07 9.82
N THR A 123 16.25 1.10 10.47
CA THR A 123 15.47 2.17 11.12
C THR A 123 14.78 3.02 10.07
N LYS A 124 13.48 3.31 10.30
CA LYS A 124 12.67 4.21 9.46
C LYS A 124 12.78 5.64 9.97
N PHE A 125 13.25 6.55 9.14
CA PHE A 125 13.19 7.99 9.36
C PHE A 125 12.00 8.58 8.60
N ILE A 126 11.13 9.31 9.31
CA ILE A 126 10.01 10.06 8.73
C ILE A 126 10.29 11.55 8.95
N PHE A 127 10.46 12.30 7.86
CA PHE A 127 11.00 13.66 7.92
C PHE A 127 10.44 14.57 6.82
N HIS A 128 10.55 15.88 7.04
CA HIS A 128 10.49 16.88 5.98
C HIS A 128 11.92 17.29 5.59
N TYR A 129 12.11 17.62 4.31
CA TYR A 129 13.31 18.31 3.85
C TYR A 129 12.97 19.58 3.08
N GLN A 130 13.92 20.52 3.08
CA GLN A 130 13.99 21.67 2.20
C GLN A 130 15.43 21.82 1.70
N VAL A 131 15.61 22.08 0.40
CA VAL A 131 16.92 22.25 -0.24
C VAL A 131 17.06 23.68 -0.73
N ARG A 132 18.20 24.32 -0.44
CA ARG A 132 18.49 25.71 -0.84
C ARG A 132 19.86 25.83 -1.50
N LYS A 133 19.99 26.82 -2.39
CA LYS A 133 21.29 27.34 -2.82
C LYS A 133 21.93 28.15 -1.70
N LEU A 134 23.26 28.31 -1.76
CA LEU A 134 24.07 29.14 -0.86
C LEU A 134 24.28 30.56 -1.42
N ASP A 135 23.34 31.04 -2.23
CA ASP A 135 23.30 32.40 -2.75
C ASP A 135 22.78 33.40 -1.70
N GLU A 136 22.98 34.70 -1.95
CA GLU A 136 22.55 35.77 -1.03
C GLU A 136 21.03 35.75 -0.80
N ASP A 137 20.25 35.31 -1.79
CA ASP A 137 18.79 35.17 -1.74
C ASP A 137 18.30 33.85 -1.11
N CYS A 138 19.19 32.90 -0.79
CA CYS A 138 18.88 31.57 -0.24
C CYS A 138 17.81 30.80 -1.05
N THR A 139 17.98 30.74 -2.38
CA THR A 139 16.99 30.23 -3.34
C THR A 139 16.56 28.80 -3.02
N VAL A 140 15.28 28.61 -2.72
CA VAL A 140 14.70 27.30 -2.36
C VAL A 140 14.45 26.47 -3.63
N ILE A 141 15.27 25.44 -3.84
CA ILE A 141 15.16 24.48 -4.94
C ILE A 141 13.95 23.56 -4.72
N ASP A 142 13.84 22.95 -3.55
CA ASP A 142 12.79 21.96 -3.27
C ASP A 142 12.36 22.00 -1.80
N ASP A 143 11.12 21.63 -1.52
CA ASP A 143 10.52 21.69 -0.18
C ASP A 143 9.32 20.73 -0.07
N THR A 144 9.50 19.67 0.71
CA THR A 144 8.46 18.65 0.98
C THR A 144 7.15 19.23 1.52
N ARG A 145 7.22 20.33 2.29
CA ARG A 145 6.04 20.95 2.91
C ARG A 145 5.09 21.57 1.88
N LYS A 146 5.60 21.95 0.69
CA LYS A 146 4.77 22.42 -0.44
C LYS A 146 3.82 21.34 -0.97
N TYR A 147 4.17 20.06 -0.81
CA TYR A 147 3.39 18.92 -1.28
C TYR A 147 2.47 18.32 -0.20
N GLY A 148 2.59 18.76 1.06
CA GLY A 148 1.79 18.25 2.19
C GLY A 148 2.08 16.78 2.54
N LYS A 149 3.25 16.26 2.17
CA LYS A 149 3.69 14.87 2.40
C LYS A 149 5.05 14.83 3.10
N THR A 150 5.24 13.87 3.98
CA THR A 150 6.55 13.52 4.57
C THR A 150 7.34 12.60 3.65
N MET A 151 8.67 12.62 3.77
CA MET A 151 9.55 11.60 3.23
C MET A 151 9.71 10.44 4.22
N GLU A 152 9.96 9.25 3.68
CA GLU A 152 10.36 8.06 4.43
C GLU A 152 11.70 7.54 3.89
N LEU A 153 12.63 7.21 4.77
CA LEU A 153 13.95 6.63 4.44
C LEU A 153 14.27 5.49 5.42
N TYR A 154 14.85 4.40 4.93
CA TYR A 154 15.25 3.24 5.75
C TYR A 154 16.77 3.10 5.77
N SER A 155 17.37 3.01 6.96
CA SER A 155 18.83 2.90 7.09
C SER A 155 19.37 1.57 6.54
N GLY A 156 20.47 1.63 5.80
CA GLY A 156 21.16 0.45 5.27
C GLY A 156 20.52 -0.19 4.03
N LYS A 157 19.64 0.52 3.31
CA LYS A 157 19.10 0.08 2.01
C LYS A 157 19.75 0.78 0.80
N GLU A 158 20.93 1.40 1.00
CA GLU A 158 21.77 2.03 -0.02
C GLU A 158 21.00 3.03 -0.90
N PHE A 159 20.44 4.06 -0.27
CA PHE A 159 19.73 5.11 -1.00
C PHE A 159 20.67 5.90 -1.93
N GLN A 160 20.18 6.31 -3.11
CA GLN A 160 20.98 7.01 -4.15
C GLN A 160 21.59 8.35 -3.69
N LEU A 161 21.18 8.86 -2.52
CA LEU A 161 21.80 9.97 -1.80
C LEU A 161 22.29 9.46 -0.44
N GLU A 162 23.37 8.69 -0.43
CA GLU A 162 23.96 8.06 0.78
C GLU A 162 24.15 9.03 1.96
N PHE A 163 24.42 10.31 1.66
CA PHE A 163 24.61 11.32 2.69
C PHE A 163 23.35 11.61 3.51
N TRP A 164 22.14 11.29 3.00
CA TRP A 164 20.89 11.47 3.75
C TRP A 164 20.82 10.53 4.94
N GLU A 165 21.18 9.25 4.76
CA GLU A 165 21.27 8.29 5.86
C GLU A 165 22.30 8.75 6.92
N GLN A 166 23.42 9.31 6.47
CA GLN A 166 24.46 9.86 7.36
C GLN A 166 23.99 11.10 8.12
N CYS A 167 23.28 12.03 7.47
CA CYS A 167 22.77 13.25 8.11
C CYS A 167 21.68 12.93 9.14
N LEU A 168 20.65 12.18 8.73
CA LEU A 168 19.52 11.78 9.57
C LEU A 168 19.97 10.89 10.74
N GLY A 169 20.99 10.06 10.54
CA GLY A 169 21.61 9.25 11.60
C GLY A 169 22.21 10.06 12.76
N THR A 170 22.48 11.36 12.56
CA THR A 170 22.96 12.26 13.63
C THR A 170 21.86 13.06 14.33
N MET A 171 20.62 12.97 13.88
CA MET A 171 19.50 13.80 14.36
C MET A 171 18.63 13.06 15.35
N LEU A 172 18.13 13.78 16.36
CA LEU A 172 17.08 13.28 17.26
C LEU A 172 15.68 13.46 16.64
N PRO A 173 14.67 12.66 17.02
CA PRO A 173 13.28 12.93 16.64
C PRO A 173 12.85 14.30 17.18
N GLY A 174 12.17 15.10 16.37
CA GLY A 174 11.84 16.51 16.63
C GLY A 174 12.98 17.51 16.41
N GLU A 175 14.17 17.08 15.96
CA GLU A 175 15.28 17.98 15.62
C GLU A 175 15.13 18.57 14.21
N VAL A 176 15.44 19.87 14.08
CA VAL A 176 15.62 20.53 12.79
C VAL A 176 17.10 20.93 12.63
N SER A 177 17.76 20.39 11.61
CA SER A 177 19.18 20.62 11.34
C SER A 177 19.43 20.94 9.88
N SER A 178 20.31 21.92 9.65
CA SER A 178 20.90 22.26 8.36
C SER A 178 22.19 21.47 8.16
N PHE A 179 22.43 21.05 6.92
CA PHE A 179 23.61 20.34 6.46
C PHE A 179 24.11 20.98 5.16
N VAL A 180 25.31 21.54 5.18
CA VAL A 180 25.95 22.09 3.98
C VAL A 180 26.73 20.98 3.28
N VAL A 181 26.35 20.67 2.03
CA VAL A 181 26.88 19.52 1.28
C VAL A 181 27.67 19.99 0.06
N PRO A 182 28.95 19.58 -0.09
CA PRO A 182 29.77 19.92 -1.26
C PRO A 182 29.22 19.36 -2.58
N ALA A 183 29.42 20.11 -3.67
CA ALA A 183 28.98 19.74 -5.02
C ALA A 183 29.43 18.33 -5.46
N GLU A 184 30.60 17.88 -5.00
CA GLU A 184 31.16 16.53 -5.27
C GLU A 184 30.22 15.39 -4.86
N ARG A 185 29.41 15.58 -3.80
CA ARG A 185 28.43 14.58 -3.32
C ARG A 185 27.06 14.71 -3.98
N LEU A 186 26.86 15.71 -4.84
CA LEU A 186 25.55 16.08 -5.41
C LEU A 186 25.40 15.68 -6.89
N ALA A 187 26.35 14.93 -7.46
CA ALA A 187 26.28 14.48 -8.85
C ALA A 187 25.00 13.69 -9.20
N SER A 188 24.47 12.89 -8.27
CA SER A 188 23.20 12.17 -8.43
C SER A 188 21.97 12.99 -8.04
N PHE A 189 22.14 14.13 -7.34
CA PHE A 189 21.04 14.87 -6.72
C PHE A 189 19.98 15.37 -7.72
N PRO A 190 20.30 16.01 -8.87
CA PRO A 190 19.28 16.47 -9.81
C PRO A 190 18.38 15.34 -10.33
N ALA A 191 18.97 14.20 -10.69
CA ALA A 191 18.24 13.04 -11.20
C ALA A 191 17.37 12.36 -10.14
N VAL A 192 17.82 12.32 -8.87
CA VAL A 192 17.01 11.84 -7.74
C VAL A 192 15.90 12.83 -7.41
N ASN A 193 16.19 14.13 -7.37
CA ASN A 193 15.22 15.16 -7.01
C ASN A 193 14.07 15.24 -8.03
N LYS A 194 14.33 15.05 -9.32
CA LYS A 194 13.27 14.85 -10.33
C LYS A 194 12.29 13.74 -9.91
N LYS A 195 12.80 12.55 -9.60
CA LYS A 195 11.97 11.40 -9.19
C LYS A 195 11.18 11.68 -7.91
N LEU A 196 11.79 12.37 -6.94
CA LEU A 196 11.13 12.79 -5.71
C LEU A 196 9.98 13.78 -5.99
N ARG A 197 10.20 14.81 -6.83
CA ARG A 197 9.16 15.77 -7.25
C ARG A 197 7.99 15.08 -7.95
N ASP A 198 8.28 14.19 -8.90
CA ASP A 198 7.24 13.51 -9.67
C ASP A 198 6.43 12.51 -8.80
N TYR A 199 7.08 11.80 -7.86
CA TYR A 199 6.41 11.01 -6.82
C TYR A 199 5.54 11.86 -5.89
N MET A 200 6.05 12.99 -5.41
CA MET A 200 5.33 13.91 -4.53
C MET A 200 4.07 14.46 -5.20
N LEU A 201 4.16 14.82 -6.48
CA LEU A 201 3.05 15.34 -7.30
C LEU A 201 2.02 14.28 -7.73
N ASN A 202 2.19 12.99 -7.37
CA ASN A 202 1.35 11.89 -7.86
C ASN A 202 1.25 11.82 -9.39
N LYS A 203 2.27 12.29 -10.14
CA LYS A 203 2.27 12.13 -11.59
C LYS A 203 2.35 10.65 -11.92
N LYS A 204 1.23 10.08 -12.36
CA LYS A 204 1.25 8.76 -13.02
C LYS A 204 2.18 8.85 -14.22
N ASP A 205 3.03 7.83 -14.36
CA ASP A 205 4.12 7.79 -15.33
C ASP A 205 3.58 7.63 -16.78
N HIS A 206 3.05 8.73 -17.32
CA HIS A 206 2.45 8.78 -18.65
C HIS A 206 3.56 8.85 -19.70
N SER A 207 3.97 7.67 -20.15
CA SER A 207 4.94 7.39 -21.23
C SER A 207 6.42 7.60 -20.87
N VAL A 208 6.95 6.67 -20.08
CA VAL A 208 8.32 6.17 -20.33
C VAL A 208 8.33 5.54 -21.74
N LYS A 209 8.65 6.35 -22.75
CA LYS A 209 9.27 5.82 -23.95
C LYS A 209 10.58 5.18 -23.51
N HIS A 210 10.69 3.86 -23.63
CA HIS A 210 11.93 3.11 -23.39
C HIS A 210 12.97 3.49 -24.45
N CYS A 211 13.65 4.62 -24.24
CA CYS A 211 14.80 5.09 -24.99
C CYS A 211 15.98 5.19 -24.02
N CYS A 212 17.06 4.44 -24.30
CA CYS A 212 18.17 4.27 -23.36
C CYS A 212 18.83 5.59 -22.93
N GLY A 213 18.77 5.87 -21.63
CA GLY A 213 19.81 6.47 -20.76
C GLY A 213 20.41 7.85 -21.09
N LEU A 214 20.84 8.07 -22.32
CA LEU A 214 21.63 9.24 -22.75
C LEU A 214 20.94 10.05 -23.87
N MET A 215 20.30 9.38 -24.84
CA MET A 215 19.66 10.05 -25.99
C MET A 215 18.48 10.95 -25.57
N SER A 216 17.67 10.48 -24.60
CA SER A 216 16.46 11.21 -24.17
C SER A 216 16.77 12.54 -23.48
N LEU A 217 17.94 12.69 -22.85
CA LEU A 217 18.30 13.95 -22.17
C LEU A 217 18.60 15.05 -23.20
N GLN A 218 19.15 14.67 -24.36
CA GLN A 218 19.53 15.59 -25.43
C GLN A 218 18.36 15.90 -26.38
N GLU A 219 17.41 14.98 -26.57
CA GLU A 219 16.15 15.25 -27.29
C GLU A 219 15.13 16.05 -26.47
N GLN A 220 15.11 15.91 -25.14
CA GLN A 220 14.16 16.62 -24.25
C GLN A 220 14.71 17.94 -23.69
N GLY A 221 15.99 18.26 -23.91
CA GLY A 221 16.63 19.49 -23.43
C GLY A 221 16.91 19.52 -21.93
N GLY A 222 16.89 18.37 -21.25
CA GLY A 222 17.15 18.24 -19.82
C GLY A 222 16.26 17.22 -19.09
N LEU A 223 16.26 17.31 -17.76
CA LEU A 223 15.36 16.64 -16.83
C LEU A 223 13.93 17.18 -16.90
N GLY A 224 13.72 18.36 -17.46
CA GLY A 224 12.40 19.02 -17.56
C GLY A 224 12.09 19.95 -16.38
N TYR A 225 13.11 20.33 -15.63
CA TYR A 225 13.05 21.24 -14.49
C TYR A 225 14.29 22.15 -14.58
N SER A 226 14.12 23.40 -15.02
CA SER A 226 15.23 24.29 -15.40
C SER A 226 16.24 24.54 -14.28
N ASP A 227 15.80 24.48 -13.02
CA ASP A 227 16.63 24.59 -11.82
C ASP A 227 17.49 23.33 -11.60
N LEU A 228 16.96 22.14 -11.87
CA LEU A 228 17.73 20.89 -11.82
C LEU A 228 18.69 20.76 -13.01
N ASP A 229 18.30 21.29 -14.17
CA ASP A 229 19.12 21.33 -15.38
C ASP A 229 20.33 22.27 -15.23
N GLU A 230 20.13 23.43 -14.58
CA GLU A 230 21.23 24.32 -14.18
C GLU A 230 22.20 23.61 -13.22
N LEU A 231 21.69 22.92 -12.19
CA LEU A 231 22.51 22.17 -11.23
C LEU A 231 23.30 21.02 -11.86
N MET A 232 22.79 20.40 -12.95
CA MET A 232 23.54 19.42 -13.73
C MET A 232 24.68 20.06 -14.54
N MET A 233 24.45 21.24 -15.12
CA MET A 233 25.44 21.96 -15.93
C MET A 233 26.52 22.63 -15.07
N LYS A 234 26.16 23.10 -13.88
CA LYS A 234 27.03 23.79 -12.94
C LYS A 234 26.80 23.26 -11.52
N PRO A 235 27.47 22.16 -11.13
CA PRO A 235 27.39 21.64 -9.76
C PRO A 235 27.84 22.69 -8.74
N GLU A 236 26.98 22.99 -7.78
CA GLU A 236 27.23 23.94 -6.69
C GLU A 236 26.90 23.31 -5.33
N PRO A 237 27.57 23.73 -4.24
CA PRO A 237 27.24 23.26 -2.89
C PRO A 237 25.84 23.74 -2.48
N LEU A 238 25.10 22.88 -1.77
CA LEU A 238 23.70 23.14 -1.38
C LEU A 238 23.51 22.96 0.13
N GLU A 239 22.55 23.71 0.68
CA GLU A 239 22.06 23.56 2.05
C GLU A 239 20.85 22.61 2.07
N PHE A 240 20.95 21.52 2.85
CA PHE A 240 19.86 20.60 3.13
C PHE A 240 19.36 20.82 4.54
N ILE A 241 18.14 21.31 4.70
CA ILE A 241 17.47 21.45 5.99
C ILE A 241 16.54 20.25 6.17
N PHE A 242 16.85 19.40 7.14
CA PHE A 242 16.00 18.28 7.54
C PHE A 242 15.24 18.63 8.83
N ASP A 243 13.99 18.20 8.89
CA ASP A 243 13.06 18.31 10.02
C ASP A 243 12.58 16.88 10.32
N LEU A 244 13.24 16.22 11.28
CA LEU A 244 13.04 14.80 11.56
C LEU A 244 11.81 14.61 12.45
N VAL A 245 10.66 14.34 11.84
CA VAL A 245 9.37 14.27 12.53
C VAL A 245 9.27 13.05 13.46
N LYS A 246 9.68 11.87 12.99
CA LYS A 246 9.58 10.61 13.75
C LYS A 246 10.64 9.61 13.31
N VAL A 247 11.05 8.75 14.25
CA VAL A 247 11.87 7.56 13.97
C VAL A 247 11.10 6.31 14.40
N GLU A 248 11.13 5.25 13.59
CA GLU A 248 10.57 3.94 13.94
C GLU A 248 11.69 2.88 13.92
N ILE A 249 11.86 2.19 15.04
CA ILE A 249 12.96 1.26 15.27
C ILE A 249 12.55 -0.13 14.74
N PRO A 250 13.45 -0.87 14.05
CA PRO A 250 13.18 -2.25 13.64
C PRO A 250 12.80 -3.12 14.86
N GLY A 251 11.63 -3.78 14.77
CA GLY A 251 11.12 -4.67 15.82
C GLY A 251 10.02 -4.08 16.70
N THR A 252 9.82 -2.76 16.74
CA THR A 252 8.67 -2.15 17.46
C THR A 252 7.36 -2.15 16.65
N GLY A 253 7.36 -2.73 15.46
CA GLY A 253 6.20 -2.80 14.57
C GLY A 253 6.37 -3.83 13.45
N ARG A 254 5.28 -4.09 12.72
CA ARG A 254 5.26 -4.98 11.55
C ARG A 254 6.08 -4.32 10.42
N LYS A 255 7.24 -4.89 10.06
CA LYS A 255 8.05 -4.37 8.94
C LYS A 255 7.21 -4.38 7.65
N ASP A 256 7.40 -3.39 6.77
CA ASP A 256 6.71 -3.39 5.48
C ASP A 256 7.20 -4.54 4.59
N THR A 257 6.27 -5.24 3.94
CA THR A 257 6.53 -6.43 3.10
C THR A 257 7.47 -6.16 1.91
N TRP A 258 7.69 -4.91 1.51
CA TRP A 258 8.61 -4.56 0.41
C TRP A 258 10.09 -4.45 0.85
N ILE A 259 10.34 -4.36 2.16
CA ILE A 259 11.66 -4.09 2.76
C ILE A 259 12.35 -5.38 3.21
N MET A 260 11.54 -6.37 3.61
CA MET A 260 11.98 -7.68 4.08
C MET A 260 12.77 -8.45 3.01
N THR A 261 13.84 -9.13 3.43
CA THR A 261 14.52 -10.11 2.57
C THR A 261 13.63 -11.34 2.30
N PRO A 262 13.91 -12.19 1.28
CA PRO A 262 13.15 -13.42 1.05
C PRO A 262 13.07 -14.34 2.28
N GLU A 263 14.14 -14.40 3.06
CA GLU A 263 14.28 -15.23 4.25
C GLU A 263 13.41 -14.68 5.40
N GLU A 264 13.41 -13.35 5.61
CA GLU A 264 12.54 -12.69 6.59
C GLU A 264 11.06 -12.81 6.24
N LYS A 265 10.73 -12.71 4.94
CA LYS A 265 9.38 -12.96 4.42
C LYS A 265 8.93 -14.38 4.74
N PHE A 266 9.77 -15.37 4.44
CA PHE A 266 9.47 -16.77 4.72
C PHE A 266 9.32 -17.03 6.23
N ALA A 267 10.18 -16.43 7.06
CA ALA A 267 10.07 -16.49 8.52
C ALA A 267 8.80 -15.83 9.08
N THR A 268 8.20 -14.87 8.35
CA THR A 268 6.93 -14.22 8.72
C THR A 268 5.72 -15.13 8.50
N VAL A 269 5.74 -15.99 7.48
CA VAL A 269 4.63 -16.92 7.15
C VAL A 269 4.17 -17.80 8.33
N PRO A 270 5.03 -18.50 9.09
CA PRO A 270 4.59 -19.30 10.24
C PRO A 270 4.03 -18.44 11.39
N VAL A 271 4.51 -17.20 11.55
CA VAL A 271 3.98 -16.26 12.57
C VAL A 271 2.54 -15.86 12.23
N LEU A 272 2.28 -15.42 10.99
CA LEU A 272 0.93 -15.07 10.54
C LEU A 272 -0.05 -16.25 10.57
N ARG A 273 0.45 -17.46 10.30
CA ARG A 273 -0.34 -18.68 10.45
C ARG A 273 -0.76 -18.90 11.91
N GLU A 274 0.12 -18.64 12.86
CA GLU A 274 -0.17 -18.82 14.29
C GLU A 274 -1.05 -17.70 14.86
N GLU A 275 -0.84 -16.46 14.46
CA GLU A 275 -1.78 -15.35 14.71
C GLU A 275 -3.18 -15.69 14.18
N GLY A 276 -3.27 -16.22 12.95
CA GLY A 276 -4.52 -16.70 12.37
C GLY A 276 -5.14 -17.88 13.14
N ASN A 277 -4.33 -18.81 13.68
CA ASN A 277 -4.81 -19.91 14.52
C ASN A 277 -5.42 -19.38 15.83
N GLN A 278 -4.77 -18.39 16.45
CA GLN A 278 -5.24 -17.74 17.67
C GLN A 278 -6.53 -16.94 17.41
N LEU A 279 -6.59 -16.11 16.37
CA LEU A 279 -7.81 -15.38 16.01
C LEU A 279 -8.98 -16.33 15.70
N TYR A 280 -8.70 -17.46 15.04
CA TYR A 280 -9.71 -18.49 14.78
C TYR A 280 -10.24 -19.14 16.07
N SER A 281 -9.38 -19.40 17.07
CA SER A 281 -9.82 -19.98 18.35
C SER A 281 -10.67 -19.02 19.19
N HIS A 282 -10.44 -17.70 19.05
CA HIS A 282 -11.29 -16.65 19.61
C HIS A 282 -12.61 -16.42 18.84
N GLY A 283 -12.82 -17.13 17.72
CA GLY A 283 -14.01 -16.98 16.87
C GLY A 283 -13.96 -15.79 15.90
N GLU A 284 -12.84 -15.08 15.82
CA GLU A 284 -12.65 -13.91 14.95
C GLU A 284 -12.29 -14.33 13.50
N TYR A 285 -13.20 -15.07 12.86
CA TYR A 285 -12.97 -15.72 11.56
C TYR A 285 -12.51 -14.74 10.46
N ASN A 286 -13.05 -13.52 10.41
CA ASN A 286 -12.68 -12.54 9.39
C ASN A 286 -11.23 -12.09 9.55
N LYS A 287 -10.78 -11.81 10.78
CA LYS A 287 -9.39 -11.43 11.06
C LYS A 287 -8.44 -12.59 10.79
N ALA A 288 -8.81 -13.81 11.19
CA ALA A 288 -8.05 -15.01 10.88
C ALA A 288 -7.89 -15.21 9.35
N ALA A 289 -8.97 -15.03 8.59
CA ALA A 289 -8.96 -15.10 7.13
C ALA A 289 -8.03 -14.06 6.49
N ILE A 290 -7.98 -12.84 7.03
CA ILE A 290 -7.02 -11.81 6.61
C ILE A 290 -5.58 -12.29 6.86
N CYS A 291 -5.23 -12.73 8.07
CA CYS A 291 -3.88 -13.23 8.38
C CYS A 291 -3.43 -14.38 7.47
N TYR A 292 -4.30 -15.35 7.17
CA TYR A 292 -3.97 -16.43 6.23
C TYR A 292 -3.82 -15.94 4.79
N SER A 293 -4.61 -14.94 4.37
CA SER A 293 -4.53 -14.35 3.03
C SER A 293 -3.26 -13.52 2.85
N GLU A 294 -2.84 -12.77 3.89
CA GLU A 294 -1.56 -12.07 3.91
C GLU A 294 -0.38 -13.05 3.84
N ALA A 295 -0.44 -14.16 4.59
CA ALA A 295 0.57 -15.22 4.54
C ALA A 295 0.68 -15.88 3.15
N LEU A 296 -0.45 -16.12 2.48
CA LEU A 296 -0.47 -16.59 1.09
C LEU A 296 0.14 -15.54 0.14
N GLY A 297 -0.22 -14.26 0.27
CA GLY A 297 0.36 -13.19 -0.54
C GLY A 297 1.88 -13.03 -0.38
N ILE A 298 2.43 -13.32 0.80
CA ILE A 298 3.88 -13.38 1.01
C ILE A 298 4.50 -14.56 0.25
N LEU A 299 3.92 -15.76 0.34
CA LEU A 299 4.38 -16.92 -0.42
C LEU A 299 4.30 -16.70 -1.95
N ASP A 300 3.26 -16.02 -2.42
CA ASP A 300 3.10 -15.66 -3.83
C ASP A 300 4.24 -14.75 -4.32
N GLN A 301 4.65 -13.76 -3.53
CA GLN A 301 5.79 -12.90 -3.84
C GLN A 301 7.13 -13.65 -3.87
N LEU A 302 7.29 -14.67 -3.02
CA LEU A 302 8.50 -15.48 -2.98
C LEU A 302 8.56 -16.43 -4.18
N ILE A 303 7.45 -17.11 -4.48
CA ILE A 303 7.35 -18.09 -5.57
C ILE A 303 7.52 -17.45 -6.96
N LEU A 304 7.21 -16.16 -7.11
CA LEU A 304 7.50 -15.40 -8.35
C LEU A 304 9.00 -15.16 -8.60
N ARG A 305 9.88 -15.40 -7.62
CA ARG A 305 11.34 -15.32 -7.78
C ARG A 305 11.96 -16.66 -8.18
N GLU A 306 11.32 -17.75 -7.78
CA GLU A 306 11.81 -19.11 -8.01
C GLU A 306 11.36 -19.67 -9.36
N LYS A 307 12.16 -20.56 -9.94
CA LYS A 307 11.82 -21.22 -11.21
C LYS A 307 10.80 -22.35 -10.98
N PRO A 308 9.70 -22.41 -11.74
CA PRO A 308 8.74 -23.51 -11.63
C PRO A 308 9.40 -24.88 -11.85
N GLY A 309 9.22 -25.77 -10.87
CA GLY A 309 9.73 -27.14 -10.91
C GLY A 309 11.04 -27.40 -10.16
N GLU A 310 11.76 -26.36 -9.72
CA GLU A 310 12.92 -26.52 -8.83
C GLU A 310 12.47 -26.96 -7.41
N PRO A 311 13.31 -27.66 -6.62
CA PRO A 311 12.90 -28.20 -5.33
C PRO A 311 12.45 -27.12 -4.34
N GLU A 312 13.11 -25.95 -4.34
CA GLU A 312 12.73 -24.79 -3.52
C GLU A 312 11.34 -24.27 -3.89
N TRP A 313 11.04 -24.15 -5.19
CA TRP A 313 9.71 -23.76 -5.67
C TRP A 313 8.63 -24.76 -5.21
N ILE A 314 8.93 -26.06 -5.28
CA ILE A 314 8.02 -27.13 -4.85
C ILE A 314 7.79 -27.09 -3.34
N GLU A 315 8.82 -26.81 -2.54
CA GLU A 315 8.70 -26.68 -1.08
C GLU A 315 7.86 -25.46 -0.69
N LEU A 316 8.12 -24.29 -1.30
CA LEU A 316 7.32 -23.09 -1.07
C LEU A 316 5.86 -23.30 -1.51
N ASP A 317 5.59 -23.90 -2.66
CA ASP A 317 4.20 -24.13 -3.12
C ASP A 317 3.45 -25.11 -2.19
N LYS A 318 4.12 -26.15 -1.69
CA LYS A 318 3.56 -27.04 -0.65
C LYS A 318 3.27 -26.31 0.66
N SER A 319 4.07 -25.31 1.03
CA SER A 319 3.85 -24.52 2.26
C SER A 319 2.52 -23.73 2.24
N ARG A 320 1.94 -23.46 1.05
CA ARG A 320 0.60 -22.85 0.91
C ARG A 320 -0.54 -23.75 1.38
N ILE A 321 -0.41 -25.08 1.29
CA ILE A 321 -1.48 -26.06 1.59
C ILE A 321 -2.15 -25.83 2.96
N PRO A 322 -1.43 -25.74 4.11
CA PRO A 322 -2.06 -25.49 5.40
C PRO A 322 -2.79 -24.14 5.49
N LEU A 323 -2.32 -23.11 4.76
CA LEU A 323 -2.95 -21.79 4.74
C LEU A 323 -4.27 -21.82 3.96
N PHE A 324 -4.29 -22.39 2.75
CA PHE A 324 -5.52 -22.61 1.99
C PHE A 324 -6.56 -23.41 2.78
N VAL A 325 -6.11 -24.50 3.42
CA VAL A 325 -6.95 -25.36 4.25
C VAL A 325 -7.56 -24.59 5.43
N ASN A 326 -6.79 -23.73 6.12
CA ASN A 326 -7.29 -22.91 7.24
C ASN A 326 -8.16 -21.73 6.79
N LEU A 327 -7.81 -21.07 5.67
CA LEU A 327 -8.61 -19.99 5.08
C LEU A 327 -10.01 -20.50 4.68
N ALA A 328 -10.08 -21.66 4.02
CA ALA A 328 -11.35 -22.30 3.68
C ALA A 328 -12.20 -22.64 4.92
N GLN A 329 -11.57 -22.95 6.05
CA GLN A 329 -12.29 -23.19 7.30
C GLN A 329 -12.92 -21.92 7.88
N CYS A 330 -12.24 -20.78 7.77
CA CYS A 330 -12.79 -19.47 8.16
C CYS A 330 -13.98 -19.11 7.26
N GLN A 331 -13.79 -19.20 5.95
CA GLN A 331 -14.83 -18.93 4.95
C GLN A 331 -16.06 -19.85 5.13
N PHE A 332 -15.86 -21.12 5.47
CA PHE A 332 -16.97 -22.03 5.80
C PHE A 332 -17.75 -21.57 7.05
N LYS A 333 -17.06 -21.06 8.08
CA LYS A 333 -17.72 -20.49 9.28
C LYS A 333 -18.50 -19.21 8.97
N GLU A 334 -18.04 -18.45 7.99
CA GLU A 334 -18.68 -17.24 7.46
C GLU A 334 -19.79 -17.54 6.42
N LYS A 335 -20.05 -18.82 6.13
CA LYS A 335 -20.99 -19.30 5.10
C LYS A 335 -20.63 -18.90 3.67
N ASN A 336 -19.38 -18.49 3.43
CA ASN A 336 -18.84 -18.27 2.09
C ASN A 336 -18.35 -19.60 1.50
N TYR A 337 -19.31 -20.48 1.19
CA TYR A 337 -19.04 -21.86 0.79
C TYR A 337 -18.28 -21.97 -0.54
N TYR A 338 -18.57 -21.09 -1.52
CA TYR A 338 -17.88 -21.09 -2.81
C TYR A 338 -16.39 -20.76 -2.68
N ALA A 339 -16.02 -19.75 -1.87
CA ALA A 339 -14.61 -19.45 -1.61
C ALA A 339 -13.91 -20.60 -0.85
N ALA A 340 -14.61 -21.27 0.08
CA ALA A 340 -14.09 -22.44 0.76
C ALA A 340 -13.84 -23.62 -0.20
N ILE A 341 -14.71 -23.84 -1.20
CA ILE A 341 -14.53 -24.85 -2.26
C ILE A 341 -13.32 -24.51 -3.14
N GLN A 342 -13.14 -23.24 -3.51
CA GLN A 342 -11.97 -22.79 -4.29
C GLN A 342 -10.67 -23.05 -3.52
N ASN A 343 -10.56 -22.56 -2.28
CA ASN A 343 -9.35 -22.72 -1.46
C ASN A 343 -9.05 -24.19 -1.13
N THR A 344 -10.05 -25.02 -0.84
CA THR A 344 -9.81 -26.47 -0.66
C THR A 344 -9.42 -27.17 -1.96
N THR A 345 -9.89 -26.70 -3.12
CA THR A 345 -9.46 -27.24 -4.42
C THR A 345 -8.01 -26.86 -4.74
N GLU A 346 -7.57 -25.65 -4.40
CA GLU A 346 -6.16 -25.23 -4.48
C GLU A 346 -5.25 -26.01 -3.51
N ALA A 347 -5.76 -26.43 -2.35
CA ALA A 347 -5.03 -27.35 -1.48
C ALA A 347 -4.94 -28.77 -2.08
N LEU A 348 -6.02 -29.26 -2.69
CA LEU A 348 -6.11 -30.62 -3.24
C LEU A 348 -5.44 -30.79 -4.61
N SER A 349 -5.21 -29.72 -5.37
CA SER A 349 -4.38 -29.75 -6.58
C SER A 349 -2.90 -30.01 -6.26
N ARG A 350 -2.46 -29.65 -5.04
CA ARG A 350 -1.09 -29.80 -4.53
C ARG A 350 -0.90 -31.06 -3.68
N ASP A 351 -1.87 -31.37 -2.82
CA ASP A 351 -1.93 -32.61 -2.03
C ASP A 351 -3.33 -33.24 -2.19
N PRO A 352 -3.52 -34.12 -3.18
CA PRO A 352 -4.81 -34.81 -3.38
C PRO A 352 -5.22 -35.72 -2.21
N THR A 353 -4.28 -36.04 -1.31
CA THR A 353 -4.52 -36.91 -0.15
C THR A 353 -4.88 -36.13 1.12
N ASN A 354 -5.01 -34.80 1.03
CA ASN A 354 -5.19 -33.95 2.19
C ASN A 354 -6.55 -34.16 2.87
N ILE A 355 -6.54 -34.97 3.93
CA ILE A 355 -7.69 -35.36 4.77
C ILE A 355 -8.52 -34.14 5.19
N LYS A 356 -7.87 -33.05 5.62
CA LYS A 356 -8.54 -31.82 6.08
C LYS A 356 -9.18 -31.07 4.91
N ALA A 357 -8.54 -31.00 3.76
CA ALA A 357 -9.10 -30.36 2.58
C ALA A 357 -10.28 -31.14 2.01
N LEU A 358 -10.17 -32.47 1.85
CA LEU A 358 -11.26 -33.36 1.41
C LEU A 358 -12.51 -33.19 2.29
N TYR A 359 -12.34 -33.26 3.62
CA TYR A 359 -13.47 -33.13 4.56
C TYR A 359 -14.07 -31.72 4.58
N ARG A 360 -13.24 -30.66 4.47
CA ARG A 360 -13.74 -29.27 4.41
C ARG A 360 -14.47 -28.99 3.09
N ARG A 361 -14.01 -29.55 1.97
CA ARG A 361 -14.65 -29.39 0.66
C ARG A 361 -15.96 -30.15 0.56
N SER A 362 -16.00 -31.42 1.02
CA SER A 362 -17.24 -32.19 1.05
C SER A 362 -18.30 -31.51 1.92
N LYS A 363 -17.93 -30.96 3.08
CA LYS A 363 -18.83 -30.12 3.90
C LYS A 363 -19.34 -28.90 3.16
N ALA A 364 -18.51 -28.19 2.39
CA ALA A 364 -18.95 -27.05 1.61
C ALA A 364 -19.92 -27.46 0.48
N TYR A 365 -19.63 -28.56 -0.24
CA TYR A 365 -20.53 -29.11 -1.26
C TYR A 365 -21.90 -29.57 -0.69
N ILE A 366 -21.94 -30.10 0.54
CA ILE A 366 -23.19 -30.45 1.24
C ILE A 366 -24.08 -29.23 1.50
N GLU A 367 -23.48 -28.04 1.61
CA GLU A 367 -24.18 -26.77 1.85
C GLU A 367 -24.53 -26.02 0.55
N THR A 368 -23.75 -26.18 -0.53
CA THR A 368 -24.09 -25.68 -1.88
C THR A 368 -25.03 -26.60 -2.67
N TRP A 369 -25.36 -27.77 -2.10
CA TRP A 369 -26.21 -28.83 -2.68
C TRP A 369 -25.57 -29.66 -3.81
N ASP A 370 -24.24 -29.63 -3.93
CA ASP A 370 -23.45 -30.44 -4.86
C ASP A 370 -23.20 -31.85 -4.29
N LEU A 371 -24.29 -32.57 -3.98
CA LEU A 371 -24.27 -33.79 -3.16
C LEU A 371 -23.45 -34.95 -3.76
N ASP A 372 -23.38 -35.06 -5.09
CA ASP A 372 -22.58 -36.11 -5.75
C ASP A 372 -21.07 -35.82 -5.65
N LEU A 373 -20.64 -34.55 -5.74
CA LEU A 373 -19.24 -34.15 -5.51
C LEU A 373 -18.83 -34.33 -4.03
N ALA A 374 -19.72 -33.98 -3.10
CA ALA A 374 -19.52 -34.27 -1.68
C ALA A 374 -19.32 -35.77 -1.41
N THR A 375 -20.10 -36.61 -2.08
CA THR A 375 -20.02 -38.07 -1.98
C THR A 375 -18.70 -38.60 -2.53
N GLU A 376 -18.17 -38.04 -3.61
CA GLU A 376 -16.87 -38.42 -4.17
C GLU A 376 -15.71 -38.08 -3.22
N ASP A 377 -15.69 -36.87 -2.67
CA ASP A 377 -14.65 -36.46 -1.71
C ASP A 377 -14.71 -37.28 -0.40
N LEU A 378 -15.90 -37.61 0.08
CA LEU A 378 -16.09 -38.50 1.24
C LEU A 378 -15.60 -39.93 0.96
N ARG A 379 -15.83 -40.47 -0.25
CA ARG A 379 -15.30 -41.79 -0.64
C ARG A 379 -13.77 -41.78 -0.71
N LYS A 380 -13.16 -40.73 -1.28
CA LYS A 380 -11.70 -40.53 -1.28
C LYS A 380 -11.15 -40.45 0.15
N LEU A 381 -11.83 -39.69 1.02
CA LEU A 381 -11.47 -39.56 2.44
C LEU A 381 -11.45 -40.92 3.17
N ALA A 382 -12.43 -41.79 2.93
CA ALA A 382 -12.46 -43.13 3.51
C ALA A 382 -11.32 -44.05 3.01
N ILE A 383 -10.87 -43.87 1.75
CA ILE A 383 -9.72 -44.60 1.20
C ILE A 383 -8.42 -44.10 1.84
N CYS A 384 -8.24 -42.78 1.96
CA CYS A 384 -7.04 -42.18 2.57
C CYS A 384 -6.96 -42.39 4.09
N ARG A 385 -8.11 -42.48 4.78
CA ARG A 385 -8.23 -42.60 6.24
C ARG A 385 -9.33 -43.59 6.67
N PRO A 386 -9.01 -44.90 6.74
CA PRO A 386 -9.95 -45.93 7.20
C PRO A 386 -10.38 -45.79 8.67
N ASP A 387 -9.58 -45.11 9.49
CA ASP A 387 -9.89 -44.71 10.88
C ASP A 387 -11.10 -43.74 10.95
N MET A 388 -11.25 -42.85 9.97
CA MET A 388 -12.38 -41.93 9.87
C MET A 388 -13.65 -42.54 9.26
N LYS A 389 -13.64 -43.84 8.89
CA LYS A 389 -14.73 -44.51 8.17
C LYS A 389 -16.12 -44.30 8.79
N LYS A 390 -16.26 -44.43 10.11
CA LYS A 390 -17.56 -44.23 10.80
C LYS A 390 -18.09 -42.80 10.66
N THR A 391 -17.21 -41.80 10.69
CA THR A 391 -17.58 -40.40 10.44
C THR A 391 -18.04 -40.23 9.00
N VAL A 392 -17.30 -40.80 8.03
CA VAL A 392 -17.67 -40.77 6.61
C VAL A 392 -19.02 -41.44 6.36
N GLU A 393 -19.28 -42.61 6.94
CA GLU A 393 -20.57 -43.31 6.82
C GLU A 393 -21.74 -42.46 7.36
N ASN A 394 -21.56 -41.77 8.49
CA ASN A 394 -22.58 -40.86 9.02
C ASN A 394 -22.86 -39.68 8.07
N GLU A 395 -21.82 -39.08 7.47
CA GLU A 395 -21.98 -37.98 6.50
C GLU A 395 -22.66 -38.45 5.21
N LEU A 396 -22.32 -39.64 4.71
CA LEU A 396 -22.96 -40.26 3.54
C LEU A 396 -24.45 -40.56 3.80
N ASN A 397 -24.78 -41.10 4.98
CA ASN A 397 -26.17 -41.33 5.38
C ASN A 397 -26.97 -40.01 5.49
N MET A 398 -26.34 -38.93 5.96
CA MET A 398 -26.94 -37.60 5.99
C MET A 398 -27.18 -37.04 4.57
N ILE A 399 -26.25 -37.26 3.63
CA ILE A 399 -26.45 -36.91 2.22
C ILE A 399 -27.64 -37.68 1.64
N GLU A 400 -27.73 -38.99 1.88
CA GLU A 400 -28.84 -39.81 1.35
C GLU A 400 -30.20 -39.35 1.92
N SER A 401 -30.29 -39.09 3.22
CA SER A 401 -31.48 -38.48 3.83
C SER A 401 -31.84 -37.14 3.17
N LYS A 402 -30.86 -36.29 2.90
CA LYS A 402 -31.03 -35.02 2.17
C LYS A 402 -31.60 -35.21 0.75
N ARG A 403 -31.19 -36.27 0.02
CA ARG A 403 -31.74 -36.63 -1.31
C ARG A 403 -33.20 -37.08 -1.21
N VAL A 404 -33.49 -38.02 -0.31
CA VAL A 404 -34.84 -38.57 -0.11
C VAL A 404 -35.83 -37.48 0.31
N ASP A 405 -35.44 -36.60 1.24
CA ASP A 405 -36.26 -35.45 1.66
C ASP A 405 -36.58 -34.50 0.49
N GLN A 406 -35.64 -34.32 -0.44
CA GLN A 406 -35.85 -33.48 -1.63
C GLN A 406 -36.79 -34.16 -2.63
N GLU A 407 -36.62 -35.46 -2.89
CA GLU A 407 -37.52 -36.21 -3.77
C GLU A 407 -38.96 -36.21 -3.25
N ILE A 408 -39.14 -36.38 -1.93
CA ILE A 408 -40.46 -36.29 -1.28
C ILE A 408 -41.06 -34.89 -1.46
N LYS A 409 -40.29 -33.82 -1.26
CA LYS A 409 -40.75 -32.43 -1.46
C LYS A 409 -41.13 -32.16 -2.92
N GLU A 410 -40.37 -32.68 -3.88
CA GLU A 410 -40.66 -32.54 -5.31
C GLU A 410 -41.93 -33.31 -5.70
N ARG A 411 -42.07 -34.56 -5.24
CA ARG A 411 -43.25 -35.39 -5.43
C ARG A 411 -44.52 -34.73 -4.86
N GLN A 412 -44.43 -34.12 -3.67
CA GLN A 412 -45.52 -33.35 -3.06
C GLN A 412 -45.89 -32.11 -3.88
N LYS A 413 -44.91 -31.34 -4.37
CA LYS A 413 -45.13 -30.17 -5.24
C LYS A 413 -45.78 -30.55 -6.57
N LEU A 414 -45.42 -31.70 -7.15
CA LEU A 414 -46.01 -32.24 -8.37
C LEU A 414 -47.47 -32.68 -8.15
N ALA A 415 -47.75 -33.42 -7.07
CA ALA A 415 -49.10 -33.84 -6.72
C ALA A 415 -50.05 -32.65 -6.52
N GLY A 416 -49.61 -31.60 -5.81
CA GLY A 416 -50.41 -30.38 -5.59
C GLY A 416 -50.80 -29.65 -6.88
N LYS A 417 -49.92 -29.64 -7.90
CA LYS A 417 -50.18 -29.02 -9.21
C LYS A 417 -51.13 -29.84 -10.10
N LEU A 418 -51.16 -31.17 -9.94
CA LEU A 418 -52.03 -32.05 -10.72
C LEU A 418 -53.47 -32.09 -10.19
N CYS A 419 -53.69 -31.77 -8.91
CA CYS A 419 -55.04 -31.75 -8.32
C CYS A 419 -55.85 -30.46 -8.58
N THR A 420 -55.22 -29.37 -9.04
CA THR A 420 -55.93 -28.13 -9.38
C THR A 420 -56.54 -28.19 -10.78
N ARG A 421 -57.66 -28.92 -10.94
CA ARG A 421 -58.49 -28.83 -12.15
C ARG A 421 -59.12 -27.42 -12.26
N PRO A 422 -59.21 -26.83 -13.46
CA PRO A 422 -60.09 -25.68 -13.69
C PRO A 422 -61.53 -26.06 -13.31
N LYS A 423 -62.25 -25.15 -12.65
CA LYS A 423 -63.70 -25.31 -12.46
C LYS A 423 -64.35 -25.32 -13.84
N LEU A 424 -64.97 -26.44 -14.22
CA LEU A 424 -65.86 -26.50 -15.37
C LEU A 424 -66.97 -25.46 -15.15
N VAL A 425 -67.10 -24.52 -16.09
CA VAL A 425 -68.20 -23.56 -16.11
C VAL A 425 -69.47 -24.35 -16.40
N PRO A 426 -70.54 -24.27 -15.59
CA PRO A 426 -71.76 -25.01 -15.85
C PRO A 426 -72.45 -24.46 -17.10
N GLU A 427 -72.86 -25.34 -18.00
CA GLU A 427 -73.62 -25.00 -19.20
C GLU A 427 -74.98 -24.41 -18.81
N SER A 428 -75.21 -23.15 -19.16
CA SER A 428 -76.51 -22.50 -19.00
C SER A 428 -77.41 -22.80 -20.20
N ASN A 429 -78.22 -23.86 -20.10
CA ASN A 429 -79.34 -24.10 -21.00
C ASN A 429 -80.48 -23.10 -20.72
N SER A 430 -80.75 -22.17 -21.65
CA SER A 430 -82.03 -21.49 -21.90
C SER A 430 -81.85 -20.43 -23.01
N HIS A 431 -82.79 -20.18 -23.92
CA HIS A 431 -84.06 -20.88 -24.18
C HIS A 431 -84.48 -20.76 -25.65
#